data_AF-A0A418ZSE9-F1
#
_entry.id   AF-A0A418ZSE9-F1
#
_cell.length_a   1.000
_cell.length_b   1.000
_cell.length_c   1.000
_cell.angle_alpha   90.00
_cell.angle_beta   90.00
_cell.angle_gamma   90.00
#
_symmetry.space_group_name_H-M   'P 1'
#
loop_
_entity.id
_entity.type
_entity.pdbx_description
1 polymer ?
#
loop_
_entity_poly.entity_id
_entity_poly.type
_entity_poly.pdbx_seq_one_letter_code
_entity_poly.pdbx_strand_id
1 'polypeptide(L)' 'MSIPFSLLDLSPVPEGSDASDAIRNTLDLARHAEGWGYHRFWLAEHHNMPGIASAATAVLIALVAQATSRMRVGAG' A
#
# COMPACT_ATOMS: atom_id res chain seq x y z
N MET A 1 18.28 11.25 -18.22
CA MET A 1 17.82 10.00 -17.56
C MET A 1 16.71 10.40 -16.60
N SER A 2 15.50 9.85 -16.72
CA SER A 2 14.42 10.10 -15.76
C SER A 2 14.62 9.23 -14.51
N ILE A 3 14.50 9.82 -13.32
CA ILE A 3 14.56 9.09 -12.06
C ILE A 3 13.17 8.47 -11.79
N PRO A 4 13.03 7.15 -11.59
CA PRO A 4 11.74 6.54 -11.32
C PRO A 4 11.25 6.89 -9.91
N PHE A 5 9.96 7.15 -9.77
CA PHE A 5 9.31 7.34 -8.47
C PHE A 5 8.71 6.03 -7.95
N SER A 6 8.65 5.87 -6.63
CA SER A 6 8.05 4.72 -5.94
C SER A 6 7.27 5.24 -4.73
N LEU A 7 6.33 4.45 -4.21
CA LEU A 7 5.46 4.81 -3.11
C LEU A 7 5.71 3.88 -1.91
N LEU A 8 5.83 4.45 -0.72
CA LEU A 8 5.79 3.72 0.55
C LEU A 8 4.46 4.04 1.22
N ASP A 9 3.64 3.03 1.41
CA ASP A 9 2.35 3.13 2.09
C ASP A 9 2.43 2.48 3.47
N LEU A 10 1.85 3.17 4.44
CA LEU A 10 1.72 2.67 5.80
C LEU A 10 0.37 1.97 5.99
N SER A 11 -0.60 2.11 5.08
CA SER A 11 -2.00 1.76 5.32
C SER A 11 -2.55 2.49 6.55
N PRO A 12 -2.57 3.84 6.53
CA PRO A 12 -3.02 4.63 7.67
C PRO A 12 -4.52 4.43 7.92
N VAL A 13 -4.91 4.46 9.20
CA VAL A 13 -6.31 4.47 9.66
C VAL A 13 -6.65 5.88 10.13
N PRO A 14 -7.27 6.74 9.29
CA PRO A 14 -7.72 8.07 9.68
C PRO A 14 -8.71 8.05 10.84
N GLU A 15 -8.81 9.17 11.54
CA GLU A 15 -9.83 9.39 12.56
C GLU A 15 -11.25 9.16 11.99
N GLY A 16 -12.07 8.42 12.73
CA GLY A 16 -13.44 8.09 12.32
C GLY A 16 -13.56 6.95 11.30
N SER A 17 -12.46 6.30 10.92
CA SER A 17 -12.43 5.14 10.02
C SER A 17 -11.90 3.88 10.72
N ASP A 18 -11.93 2.74 10.01
CA ASP A 18 -11.38 1.48 10.50
C ASP A 18 -10.30 0.88 9.59
N ALA A 19 -9.73 -0.25 10.01
CA ALA A 19 -8.71 -0.96 9.24
C ALA A 19 -9.22 -1.47 7.88
N SER A 20 -10.52 -1.76 7.73
CA SER A 20 -11.08 -2.17 6.45
C SER A 20 -11.06 -1.00 5.47
N ASP A 21 -11.41 0.20 5.92
CA ASP A 21 -11.34 1.41 5.12
C ASP A 21 -9.89 1.73 4.71
N ALA A 22 -8.94 1.65 5.65
CA ALA A 22 -7.52 1.82 5.38
C ALA A 22 -7.02 0.87 4.29
N ILE A 23 -7.33 -0.43 4.40
CA ILE A 23 -6.94 -1.44 3.40
C ILE A 23 -7.58 -1.13 2.04
N ARG A 24 -8.86 -0.73 1.98
CA ARG A 24 -9.49 -0.33 0.71
C ARG A 24 -8.79 0.88 0.08
N ASN A 25 -8.40 1.87 0.89
CA ASN A 25 -7.67 3.04 0.45
C ASN A 25 -6.27 2.66 -0.09
N THR A 26 -5.56 1.74 0.56
CA THR A 26 -4.29 1.19 0.06
C THR A 26 -4.48 0.55 -1.33
N LEU A 27 -5.53 -0.25 -1.53
CA LEU A 27 -5.79 -0.87 -2.84
C LEU A 27 -6.15 0.15 -3.92
N ASP A 28 -6.94 1.16 -3.57
CA ASP A 28 -7.28 2.26 -4.48
C ASP A 28 -6.04 3.08 -4.87
N LEU A 29 -5.21 3.44 -3.89
CA LEU A 29 -3.95 4.14 -4.11
C LEU A 29 -3.00 3.32 -5.00
N ALA A 30 -2.90 2.01 -4.79
CA ALA A 30 -2.06 1.16 -5.62
C ALA A 30 -2.51 1.10 -7.09
N ARG A 31 -3.82 1.03 -7.35
CA ARG A 31 -4.36 1.07 -8.72
C ARG A 31 -4.03 2.39 -9.41
N HIS A 32 -4.20 3.51 -8.70
CA HIS A 32 -3.86 4.83 -9.23
C HIS A 32 -2.35 4.99 -9.44
N ALA A 33 -1.52 4.55 -8.49
CA ALA A 33 -0.06 4.60 -8.60
C ALA A 33 0.45 3.82 -9.82
N GLU A 34 -0.13 2.65 -10.11
CA GLU A 34 0.17 1.91 -11.34
C GLU A 34 -0.23 2.71 -12.59
N GLY A 35 -1.44 3.28 -12.61
CA GLY A 35 -1.91 4.12 -13.72
C GLY A 35 -1.07 5.39 -13.95
N TRP A 36 -0.49 5.94 -12.89
CA TRP A 36 0.42 7.09 -12.95
C TRP A 36 1.87 6.73 -13.29
N GLY A 37 2.21 5.44 -13.38
CA GLY A 37 3.54 4.97 -13.78
C GLY A 37 4.57 4.92 -12.65
N TYR A 38 4.13 4.78 -11.40
CA TYR A 38 5.06 4.50 -10.29
C TYR A 38 5.74 3.14 -10.48
N HIS A 39 7.02 3.06 -10.12
CA HIS A 39 7.85 1.88 -10.36
C HIS A 39 7.64 0.76 -9.32
N ARG A 40 7.44 1.13 -8.06
CA ARG A 40 7.23 0.20 -6.93
C ARG A 40 6.20 0.77 -5.95
N PHE A 41 5.47 -0.15 -5.32
CA PHE A 41 4.63 0.08 -4.17
C PHE A 41 5.15 -0.75 -2.99
N TRP A 42 5.55 -0.08 -1.92
CA TRP A 42 6.04 -0.71 -0.70
C TRP A 42 5.02 -0.58 0.42
N LEU A 43 4.92 -1.62 1.23
CA LEU A 43 4.13 -1.62 2.46
C LEU A 43 5.07 -1.68 3.66
N ALA A 44 4.91 -0.73 4.58
CA ALA A 44 5.58 -0.74 5.86
C ALA A 44 4.93 -1.76 6.81
N GLU A 45 5.67 -2.24 7.81
CA GLU A 45 5.12 -3.11 8.87
C GLU A 45 5.11 -2.37 10.22
N HIS A 46 3.95 -2.32 10.88
CA HIS A 46 3.85 -1.78 12.24
C HIS A 46 2.93 -2.63 13.11
N HIS A 47 3.35 -2.84 14.35
CA HIS A 47 2.60 -3.59 15.36
C HIS A 47 2.23 -2.66 16.52
N ASN A 48 1.10 -2.94 17.17
CA ASN A 48 0.62 -2.20 18.33
C ASN A 48 0.41 -0.68 18.07
N MET A 49 0.12 -0.32 16.82
CA MET A 49 -0.18 1.04 16.37
C MET A 49 -1.58 1.09 15.74
N PRO A 50 -2.63 1.46 16.51
CA PRO A 50 -4.01 1.45 16.02
C PRO A 50 -4.25 2.31 14.77
N GLY A 51 -3.42 3.33 14.54
CA GLY A 51 -3.49 4.18 13.35
C GLY A 51 -2.89 3.58 12.07
N ILE A 52 -2.43 2.32 12.10
CA ILE A 52 -1.77 1.65 10.97
C ILE A 52 -2.32 0.23 10.79
N ALA A 53 -2.80 -0.09 9.59
CA ALA A 53 -3.46 -1.36 9.25
C ALA A 53 -2.54 -2.34 8.49
N SER A 54 -1.22 -2.26 8.66
CA SER A 54 -0.24 -3.03 7.89
C SER A 54 0.52 -4.11 8.68
N ALA A 55 0.06 -4.52 9.87
CA ALA A 55 0.75 -5.51 10.72
C ALA A 55 0.98 -6.89 10.07
N ALA A 56 0.14 -7.28 9.10
CA ALA A 56 0.26 -8.51 8.33
C ALA A 56 0.77 -8.22 6.91
N THR A 57 1.96 -7.61 6.80
CA THR A 57 2.52 -7.06 5.56
C THR A 57 2.48 -8.03 4.38
N ALA A 58 2.84 -9.30 4.59
CA ALA A 58 2.83 -10.30 3.52
C ALA A 58 1.43 -10.54 2.93
N VAL A 59 0.38 -10.48 3.75
CA VAL A 59 -1.02 -10.62 3.30
C VAL A 59 -1.44 -9.39 2.52
N LEU A 60 -1.09 -8.19 3.00
CA LEU A 60 -1.44 -6.95 2.33
C LEU A 60 -0.69 -6.79 0.99
N ILE A 61 0.58 -7.23 0.91
CA ILE A 61 1.33 -7.34 -0.35
C ILE A 61 0.59 -8.20 -1.36
N ALA A 62 0.06 -9.36 -0.94
CA ALA A 62 -0.68 -10.25 -1.85
C ALA A 62 -1.96 -9.57 -2.37
N LEU A 63 -2.68 -8.84 -1.52
CA LEU A 63 -3.88 -8.08 -1.93
C LEU A 63 -3.55 -6.97 -2.92
N VAL A 64 -2.49 -6.18 -2.66
CA VAL A 64 -2.05 -5.12 -3.57
C VAL A 64 -1.56 -5.69 -4.90
N ALA A 65 -0.82 -6.80 -4.87
CA ALA A 65 -0.37 -7.50 -6.07
C ALA A 65 -1.55 -8.06 -6.89
N GLN A 66 -2.64 -8.49 -6.25
CA GLN A 66 -3.87 -8.89 -6.94
C GLN A 66 -4.61 -7.69 -7.56
N ALA A 67 -4.55 -6.52 -6.92
CA ALA A 67 -5.24 -5.31 -7.39
C ALA A 67 -4.52 -4.58 -8.53
N THR A 68 -3.29 -4.97 -8.87
CA THR A 68 -2.40 -4.34 -9.86
C THR A 68 -1.94 -5.40 -10.89
N SER A 69 -1.43 -4.98 -12.05
CA SER A 69 -1.09 -5.91 -13.15
C SER A 69 0.40 -5.95 -13.52
N ARG A 70 1.14 -4.88 -13.25
CA ARG A 70 2.54 -4.70 -13.68
C ARG A 70 3.43 -4.08 -12.59
N MET A 71 2.83 -3.34 -11.66
CA MET A 71 3.55 -2.66 -10.59
C MET A 71 4.25 -3.67 -9.68
N ARG A 72 5.50 -3.36 -9.31
CA ARG A 72 6.25 -4.18 -8.36
C ARG A 72 5.76 -3.88 -6.95
N VAL A 73 5.38 -4.91 -6.21
CA VAL A 73 4.87 -4.79 -4.84
C VAL A 73 5.82 -5.51 -3.88
N GLY A 74 6.06 -4.93 -2.70
CA GLY A 74 6.93 -5.55 -1.69
C GLY A 74 6.85 -4.89 -0.32
N ALA A 75 7.68 -5.37 0.60
CA ALA A 75 7.88 -4.75 1.91
C ALA A 75 8.98 -3.68 1.84
N GLY A 76 8.86 -2.62 2.63
CA GLY A 76 9.84 -1.53 2.69
C GLY A 76 9.69 -0.63 3.91
#